data_AF-A0A562ZNU6-F1
#
_entry.id   AF-A0A562ZNU6-F1
#
_cell.length_a   1.000
_cell.length_b   1.000
_cell.length_c   1.000
_cell.angle_alpha   90.00
_cell.angle_beta   90.00
_cell.angle_gamma   90.00
#
_symmetry.space_group_name_H-M   'P 1'
#
loop_
_entity.id
_entity.type
_entity.pdbx_description
1 polymer ?
#
loop_
_entity_poly.entity_id
_entity_poly.type
_entity_poly.pdbx_seq_one_letter_code
_entity_poly.pdbx_strand_id
1 'polypeptide(L)'
;MPRFATILLLLLAATAAATVGAQAPRTDDYGGLASYPVPAVRGGPAEFRYCVVYAKRAWRVGGMVAEGKISLGQAKRWAGERLGKNAAMVEIADYDQLERGGFKTHHQMAAARFIRCANALKLNPQMQHGGNAEHCFRMIGALDIVARARAEGRPEEQARQELRTHRPDIKDETVESVVKLAFSGKTINEGSGVIEDAFSECFSRAGGR
;
A
#
# COMPACT_ATOMS: atom_id res chain seq x y z
N MET A 1 28.05 72.53 0.01
CA MET A 1 26.75 72.25 -0.64
C MET A 1 26.39 70.79 -0.41
N PRO A 2 25.09 70.50 -0.22
CA PRO A 2 24.55 69.53 0.73
C PRO A 2 24.27 68.18 0.04
N ARG A 3 23.89 67.08 0.68
CA ARG A 3 22.57 66.85 1.28
C ARG A 3 22.53 65.46 1.95
N PHE A 4 22.06 65.45 3.20
CA PHE A 4 21.00 64.60 3.78
C PHE A 4 20.92 63.11 3.36
N ALA A 5 20.60 62.14 4.21
CA ALA A 5 20.30 62.05 5.64
C ALA A 5 19.88 60.57 5.87
N THR A 6 19.71 60.20 7.14
CA THR A 6 18.84 59.10 7.64
C THR A 6 19.45 57.70 7.50
N ILE A 7 20.14 57.17 8.52
CA ILE A 7 19.60 56.54 9.75
C ILE A 7 18.47 55.56 9.45
N LEU A 8 18.74 54.25 9.57
CA LEU A 8 17.80 53.38 10.27
C LEU A 8 18.54 52.27 11.02
N LEU A 9 18.38 52.35 12.34
CA LEU A 9 18.72 51.38 13.36
C LEU A 9 17.80 50.14 13.23
N LEU A 10 18.27 49.03 13.81
CA LEU A 10 17.50 48.00 14.53
C LEU A 10 17.17 46.65 13.84
N LEU A 11 17.61 45.65 14.61
CA LEU A 11 16.89 44.43 15.03
C LEU A 11 17.08 43.14 14.23
N LEU A 12 17.85 42.25 14.86
CA LEU A 12 17.48 40.86 15.19
C LEU A 12 16.82 40.03 14.08
N ALA A 13 17.49 38.95 13.67
CA ALA A 13 16.91 37.61 13.79
C ALA A 13 17.97 36.53 13.55
N ALA A 14 17.92 35.51 14.40
CA ALA A 14 18.74 34.33 14.40
C ALA A 14 18.70 33.59 13.05
N THR A 15 19.88 33.36 12.46
CA THR A 15 20.09 32.21 11.58
C THR A 15 20.50 31.03 12.44
N ALA A 16 19.56 30.55 13.26
CA ALA A 16 19.55 29.14 13.60
C ALA A 16 19.42 28.43 12.26
N ALA A 17 20.50 27.80 11.81
CA ALA A 17 20.46 26.86 10.70
C ALA A 17 19.49 25.75 11.11
N ALA A 18 18.22 25.94 10.79
CA ALA A 18 17.28 24.86 10.64
C ALA A 18 17.83 24.06 9.45
N THR A 19 18.71 23.10 9.76
CA THR A 19 18.75 21.87 9.00
C THR A 19 17.35 21.30 9.10
N VAL A 20 16.47 21.74 8.20
CA VAL A 20 15.34 20.94 7.76
C VAL A 20 16.01 19.69 7.22
N GLY A 21 16.23 18.72 8.11
CA GLY A 21 16.49 17.37 7.70
C GLY A 21 15.35 17.07 6.77
N ALA A 22 15.64 17.00 5.47
CA ALA A 22 14.76 16.38 4.52
C ALA A 22 14.55 14.97 5.07
N GLN A 23 13.48 14.82 5.83
CA GLN A 23 13.11 13.59 6.45
C GLN A 23 12.88 12.68 5.27
N ALA A 24 13.79 11.72 5.08
CA ALA A 24 13.68 10.74 4.00
C ALA A 24 12.22 10.31 3.96
N PRO A 25 11.55 10.37 2.78
CA PRO A 25 10.12 10.17 2.69
C PRO A 25 9.80 8.94 3.51
N ARG A 26 8.96 9.13 4.55
CA ARG A 26 8.60 8.07 5.48
C ARG A 26 8.15 6.93 4.61
N THR A 27 8.99 5.92 4.52
CA THR A 27 8.73 4.85 3.60
C THR A 27 7.62 4.06 4.23
N ASP A 28 6.40 4.21 3.70
CA ASP A 28 5.18 3.57 4.17
C ASP A 28 5.50 2.18 4.76
N ASP A 29 5.43 2.07 6.09
CA ASP A 29 5.79 0.84 6.79
C ASP A 29 4.85 -0.31 6.35
N TYR A 30 3.68 0.02 5.78
CA TYR A 30 2.63 -0.92 5.34
C TYR A 30 2.31 -2.03 6.35
N GLY A 31 2.74 -1.84 7.60
CA GLY A 31 2.78 -2.75 8.73
C GLY A 31 3.42 -4.12 8.52
N GLY A 32 4.35 -4.49 9.41
CA GLY A 32 4.70 -5.89 9.66
C GLY A 32 3.68 -6.58 10.58
N LEU A 33 3.85 -7.88 10.84
CA LEU A 33 3.07 -8.59 11.89
C LEU A 33 3.08 -7.84 13.24
N ALA A 34 4.15 -7.08 13.53
CA ALA A 34 4.27 -6.27 14.74
C ALA A 34 3.39 -5.00 14.72
N SER A 35 3.00 -4.52 13.55
CA SER A 35 2.17 -3.31 13.37
C SER A 35 0.67 -3.61 13.44
N TYR A 36 0.28 -4.89 13.48
CA TYR A 36 -1.11 -5.33 13.62
C TYR A 36 -1.20 -6.38 14.74
N PRO A 37 -1.84 -6.08 15.88
CA PRO A 37 -2.03 -7.09 16.90
C PRO A 37 -2.87 -8.23 16.31
N VAL A 38 -2.33 -9.46 16.39
CA VAL A 38 -3.07 -10.65 15.99
C VAL A 38 -4.37 -10.69 16.80
N PRO A 39 -5.55 -10.73 16.15
CA PRO A 39 -6.81 -10.76 16.88
C PRO A 39 -6.85 -11.96 17.85
N ALA A 40 -7.33 -11.71 19.07
CA ALA A 40 -7.44 -12.75 20.10
C ALA A 40 -8.67 -13.66 19.91
N VAL A 41 -9.60 -13.29 19.02
CA VAL A 41 -10.86 -14.00 18.81
C VAL A 41 -10.65 -15.12 17.78
N ARG A 42 -11.46 -16.18 17.86
CA ARG A 42 -11.41 -17.28 16.90
C ARG A 42 -12.48 -17.06 15.83
N GLY A 43 -12.06 -16.74 14.61
CA GLY A 43 -12.85 -17.02 13.41
C GLY A 43 -13.90 -15.98 13.01
N GLY A 44 -13.54 -14.71 12.88
CA GLY A 44 -14.46 -13.64 12.49
C GLY A 44 -13.90 -12.59 11.53
N PRO A 45 -14.64 -11.47 11.34
CA PRO A 45 -14.29 -10.39 10.42
C PRO A 45 -12.93 -9.72 10.73
N ALA A 46 -12.51 -9.71 12.00
CA ALA A 46 -11.26 -9.10 12.42
C ALA A 46 -10.04 -9.90 11.92
N GLU A 47 -10.08 -11.23 12.03
CA GLU A 47 -9.03 -12.14 11.54
C GLU A 47 -8.96 -12.14 10.01
N PHE A 48 -10.11 -12.07 9.35
CA PHE A 48 -10.16 -11.90 7.90
C PHE A 48 -9.48 -10.59 7.48
N ARG A 49 -9.88 -9.45 8.07
CA ARG A 49 -9.31 -8.14 7.76
C ARG A 49 -7.80 -8.10 8.04
N TYR A 50 -7.38 -8.73 9.13
CA TYR A 50 -5.96 -8.93 9.44
C TYR A 50 -5.22 -9.63 8.29
N CYS A 51 -5.76 -10.73 7.76
CA CYS A 51 -5.14 -11.43 6.64
C CYS A 51 -5.11 -10.62 5.34
N VAL A 52 -6.13 -9.78 5.08
CA VAL A 52 -6.13 -8.86 3.93
C VAL A 52 -4.97 -7.88 4.03
N VAL A 53 -4.84 -7.22 5.19
CA VAL A 53 -3.77 -6.26 5.47
C VAL A 53 -2.40 -6.92 5.35
N TYR A 54 -2.25 -8.11 5.94
CA TYR A 54 -1.01 -8.87 5.91
C TYR A 54 -0.56 -9.25 4.49
N ALA A 55 -1.52 -9.56 3.61
CA ALA A 55 -1.26 -9.86 2.21
C ALA A 55 -1.06 -8.61 1.33
N LYS A 56 -1.75 -7.50 1.65
CA LYS A 56 -1.70 -6.23 0.93
C LYS A 56 -0.30 -5.63 0.87
N ARG A 57 0.48 -5.74 1.95
CA ARG A 57 1.88 -5.26 1.95
C ARG A 57 2.72 -5.99 0.90
N ALA A 58 2.69 -7.33 0.92
CA ALA A 58 3.42 -8.16 -0.03
C ALA A 58 2.96 -7.89 -1.46
N TRP A 59 1.64 -7.75 -1.66
CA TRP A 59 1.05 -7.35 -2.93
C TRP A 59 1.65 -6.04 -3.45
N ARG A 60 1.68 -4.99 -2.62
CA ARG A 60 2.17 -3.65 -3.01
C ARG A 60 3.65 -3.65 -3.36
N VAL A 61 4.49 -4.18 -2.48
CA VAL A 61 5.94 -4.20 -2.72
C VAL A 61 6.26 -5.08 -3.94
N GLY A 62 5.58 -6.23 -4.08
CA GLY A 62 5.66 -7.05 -5.29
C GLY A 62 5.20 -6.32 -6.56
N GLY A 63 4.18 -5.48 -6.46
CA GLY A 63 3.74 -4.60 -7.55
C GLY A 63 4.83 -3.59 -7.95
N MET A 64 5.49 -2.94 -6.99
CA MET A 64 6.61 -2.03 -7.28
C MET A 64 7.79 -2.74 -7.96
N VAL A 65 8.04 -4.01 -7.61
CA VAL A 65 9.03 -4.85 -8.30
C VAL A 65 8.59 -5.14 -9.73
N ALA A 66 7.33 -5.56 -9.93
CA ALA A 66 6.79 -5.88 -11.25
C ALA A 66 6.75 -4.65 -12.18
N GLU A 67 6.54 -3.46 -11.62
CA GLU A 67 6.58 -2.17 -12.32
C GLU A 67 8.02 -1.66 -12.56
N GLY A 68 9.05 -2.37 -12.10
CA GLY A 68 10.45 -1.96 -12.22
C GLY A 68 10.84 -0.74 -11.37
N LYS A 69 9.97 -0.30 -10.44
CA LYS A 69 10.22 0.85 -9.55
C LYS A 69 11.30 0.54 -8.51
N ILE A 70 11.43 -0.73 -8.10
CA ILE A 70 12.48 -1.23 -7.21
C ILE A 70 12.95 -2.62 -7.67
N SER A 71 14.17 -3.01 -7.28
CA SER A 71 14.64 -4.38 -7.49
C SER A 71 14.14 -5.35 -6.40
N LEU A 72 14.14 -6.65 -6.69
CA LEU A 72 13.89 -7.69 -5.67
C LEU A 72 14.86 -7.59 -4.49
N GLY A 73 16.15 -7.31 -4.76
CA GLY A 73 17.14 -7.11 -3.69
C GLY A 73 16.78 -5.93 -2.78
N GLN A 74 16.27 -4.84 -3.35
CA GLN A 74 15.79 -3.70 -2.57
C GLN A 74 14.54 -4.05 -1.75
N ALA A 75 13.59 -4.79 -2.32
CA ALA A 75 12.41 -5.27 -1.60
C ALA A 75 12.79 -6.16 -0.38
N LYS A 76 13.75 -7.08 -0.55
CA LYS A 76 14.27 -7.93 0.54
C LYS A 76 14.95 -7.09 1.64
N ARG A 77 15.72 -6.06 1.28
CA ARG A 77 16.31 -5.12 2.26
C ARG A 77 15.24 -4.36 3.05
N TRP A 78 14.24 -3.80 2.36
CA TRP A 78 13.14 -3.10 3.02
C TRP A 78 12.39 -4.00 4.01
N ALA A 79 12.17 -5.27 3.67
CA ALA A 79 11.58 -6.24 4.60
C ALA A 79 12.46 -6.44 5.85
N GLY A 80 13.78 -6.57 5.70
CA GLY A 80 14.72 -6.73 6.81
C GLY A 80 14.86 -5.50 7.71
N GLU A 81 14.76 -4.30 7.14
CA GLU A 81 14.94 -3.02 7.86
C GLU A 81 13.68 -2.57 8.61
N ARG A 82 12.49 -2.86 8.07
CA ARG A 82 11.22 -2.28 8.56
C ARG A 82 10.35 -3.25 9.32
N LEU A 83 10.58 -4.56 9.17
CA LEU A 83 9.75 -5.57 9.78
C LEU A 83 10.47 -6.27 10.93
N GLY A 84 9.70 -6.73 11.92
CA GLY A 84 10.21 -7.67 12.90
C GLY A 84 10.72 -8.95 12.23
N LYS A 85 11.73 -9.60 12.84
CA LYS A 85 12.46 -10.77 12.30
C LYS A 85 11.56 -11.80 11.60
N ASN A 86 10.48 -12.22 12.26
CA ASN A 86 9.57 -13.24 11.71
C ASN A 86 8.80 -12.76 10.48
N ALA A 87 8.34 -11.51 10.48
CA ALA A 87 7.64 -10.92 9.34
C ALA A 87 8.59 -10.71 8.14
N ALA A 88 9.82 -10.26 8.41
CA ALA A 88 10.86 -10.13 7.40
C ALA A 88 11.15 -11.47 6.73
N MET A 89 11.32 -12.55 7.52
CA MET A 89 11.57 -13.90 6.99
C MET A 89 10.46 -14.38 6.05
N VAL A 90 9.19 -14.20 6.42
CA VAL A 90 8.07 -14.62 5.56
C VAL A 90 8.02 -13.81 4.27
N GLU A 91 8.24 -12.49 4.36
CA GLU A 91 8.21 -11.62 3.19
C GLU A 91 9.38 -11.87 2.24
N ILE A 92 10.58 -12.12 2.76
CA ILE A 92 11.73 -12.51 1.96
C ILE A 92 11.48 -13.87 1.27
N ALA A 93 10.88 -14.83 1.98
CA ALA A 93 10.54 -16.12 1.39
C ALA A 93 9.50 -16.00 0.25
N ASP A 94 8.54 -15.08 0.36
CA ASP A 94 7.61 -14.78 -0.73
C ASP A 94 8.35 -14.21 -1.96
N TYR A 95 9.31 -13.29 -1.74
CA TYR A 95 10.13 -12.74 -2.82
C TYR A 95 11.07 -13.78 -3.45
N ASP A 96 11.62 -14.71 -2.67
CA ASP A 96 12.43 -15.83 -3.19
C ASP A 96 11.59 -16.74 -4.09
N GLN A 97 10.32 -16.97 -3.75
CA GLN A 97 9.41 -17.72 -4.62
C GLN A 97 9.06 -16.95 -5.89
N LEU A 98 8.88 -15.64 -5.81
CA LEU A 98 8.68 -14.79 -6.99
C LEU A 98 9.91 -14.84 -7.92
N GLU A 99 11.12 -14.73 -7.36
CA GLU A 99 12.40 -14.79 -8.09
C GLU A 99 12.61 -16.12 -8.82
N ARG A 100 12.23 -17.24 -8.19
CA ARG A 100 12.34 -18.58 -8.77
C ARG A 100 11.19 -18.96 -9.70
N GLY A 101 10.27 -18.04 -9.98
CA GLY A 101 9.10 -18.28 -10.83
C GLY A 101 8.00 -19.14 -10.18
N GLY A 102 8.04 -19.34 -8.86
CA GLY A 102 6.98 -20.01 -8.10
C GLY A 102 5.68 -19.22 -8.03
N PHE A 103 5.77 -17.88 -8.09
CA PHE A 103 4.64 -17.00 -8.34
C PHE A 103 4.79 -16.33 -9.70
N LYS A 104 3.72 -16.35 -10.51
CA LYS A 104 3.68 -15.68 -11.81
C LYS A 104 3.40 -14.19 -11.68
N THR A 105 2.70 -13.78 -10.61
CA THR A 105 2.32 -12.39 -10.37
C THR A 105 2.38 -12.05 -8.88
N HIS A 106 2.52 -10.76 -8.58
CA HIS A 106 2.41 -10.24 -7.21
C HIS A 106 1.00 -10.42 -6.61
N HIS A 107 -0.04 -10.54 -7.43
CA HIS A 107 -1.40 -10.89 -6.98
C HIS A 107 -1.48 -12.33 -6.46
N GLN A 108 -0.89 -13.27 -7.20
CA GLN A 108 -0.84 -14.69 -6.82
C GLN A 108 -0.05 -14.86 -5.52
N MET A 109 1.09 -14.19 -5.39
CA MET A 109 1.90 -14.16 -4.17
C MET A 109 1.08 -13.66 -2.97
N ALA A 110 0.36 -12.55 -3.12
CA ALA A 110 -0.48 -11.98 -2.08
C ALA A 110 -1.65 -12.90 -1.70
N ALA A 111 -2.30 -13.53 -2.68
CA ALA A 111 -3.35 -14.52 -2.45
C ALA A 111 -2.84 -15.72 -1.66
N ALA A 112 -1.66 -16.25 -2.01
CA ALA A 112 -1.02 -17.33 -1.26
C ALA A 112 -0.72 -16.91 0.18
N ARG A 113 -0.21 -15.68 0.39
CA ARG A 113 0.03 -15.13 1.74
C ARG A 113 -1.26 -14.99 2.55
N PHE A 114 -2.33 -14.51 1.92
CA PHE A 114 -3.66 -14.42 2.53
C PHE A 114 -4.15 -15.80 3.00
N ILE A 115 -4.04 -16.83 2.15
CA ILE A 115 -4.48 -18.19 2.48
C ILE A 115 -3.64 -18.81 3.60
N ARG A 116 -2.32 -18.61 3.61
CA ARG A 116 -1.47 -19.07 4.71
C ARG A 116 -1.84 -18.39 6.04
N CYS A 117 -2.14 -17.09 6.01
CA CYS A 117 -2.65 -16.37 7.18
C CYS A 117 -4.00 -16.95 7.65
N ALA A 118 -4.95 -17.12 6.74
CA ALA A 118 -6.27 -17.65 7.06
C ALA A 118 -6.20 -19.07 7.65
N ASN A 119 -5.31 -19.92 7.15
CA ASN A 119 -5.03 -21.24 7.74
C ASN A 119 -4.44 -21.14 9.14
N ALA A 120 -3.44 -20.27 9.36
CA ALA A 120 -2.83 -20.06 10.67
C ALA A 120 -3.85 -19.57 11.72
N LEU A 121 -4.79 -18.74 11.30
CA LEU A 121 -5.90 -18.23 12.13
C LEU A 121 -7.12 -19.16 12.17
N LYS A 122 -7.05 -20.35 11.56
CA LYS A 122 -8.12 -21.37 11.56
C LYS A 122 -9.45 -20.83 10.99
N LEU A 123 -9.38 -20.00 9.96
CA LEU A 123 -10.53 -19.49 9.22
C LEU A 123 -11.08 -20.50 8.20
N ASN A 124 -10.48 -21.69 8.12
CA ASN A 124 -10.86 -22.79 7.22
C ASN A 124 -11.03 -22.36 5.74
N PRO A 125 -10.01 -21.74 5.12
CA PRO A 125 -10.12 -21.35 3.73
C PRO A 125 -10.22 -22.57 2.80
N GLN A 126 -11.10 -22.51 1.82
CA GLN A 126 -11.24 -23.52 0.76
C GLN A 126 -10.32 -23.18 -0.43
N MET A 127 -10.04 -24.15 -1.31
CA MET A 127 -9.17 -23.90 -2.47
C MET A 127 -9.66 -22.73 -3.35
N GLN A 128 -10.97 -22.61 -3.56
CA GLN A 128 -11.57 -21.51 -4.33
C GLN A 128 -11.27 -20.11 -3.74
N HIS A 129 -11.02 -20.02 -2.43
CA HIS A 129 -10.68 -18.75 -1.78
C HIS A 129 -9.33 -18.20 -2.26
N GLY A 130 -8.39 -19.07 -2.68
CA GLY A 130 -7.12 -18.62 -3.26
C GLY A 130 -7.33 -17.88 -4.58
N GLY A 131 -8.13 -18.46 -5.48
CA GLY A 131 -8.50 -17.83 -6.75
C GLY A 131 -9.28 -16.53 -6.57
N ASN A 132 -10.22 -16.51 -5.60
CA ASN A 132 -10.98 -15.31 -5.26
C ASN A 132 -10.08 -14.19 -4.71
N ALA A 133 -9.13 -14.51 -3.82
CA ALA A 133 -8.18 -13.54 -3.30
C ALA A 133 -7.29 -12.96 -4.41
N GLU A 134 -6.77 -13.81 -5.29
CA GLU A 134 -5.95 -13.36 -6.43
C GLU A 134 -6.74 -12.42 -7.35
N HIS A 135 -7.98 -12.81 -7.69
CA HIS A 135 -8.88 -11.97 -8.48
C HIS A 135 -9.09 -10.60 -7.81
N CYS A 136 -9.37 -10.58 -6.51
CA CYS A 136 -9.60 -9.34 -5.80
C CYS A 136 -8.36 -8.46 -5.73
N PHE A 137 -7.17 -9.00 -5.47
CA PHE A 137 -5.91 -8.24 -5.53
C PHE A 137 -5.65 -7.63 -6.91
N ARG A 138 -6.03 -8.32 -7.98
CA ARG A 138 -5.95 -7.77 -9.34
C ARG A 138 -6.93 -6.62 -9.55
N MET A 139 -8.16 -6.76 -9.06
CA MET A 139 -9.22 -5.76 -9.25
C MET A 139 -8.96 -4.46 -8.47
N ILE A 140 -8.46 -4.54 -7.24
CA ILE A 140 -8.21 -3.35 -6.40
C ILE A 140 -6.96 -2.55 -6.81
N GLY A 141 -6.17 -3.04 -7.77
CA GLY A 141 -4.95 -2.34 -8.24
C GLY A 141 -5.20 -0.94 -8.78
N ALA A 142 -6.33 -0.71 -9.48
CA ALA A 142 -6.69 0.62 -9.97
C ALA A 142 -6.93 1.61 -8.82
N LEU A 143 -7.59 1.15 -7.76
CA LEU A 143 -7.88 1.96 -6.58
C LEU A 143 -6.60 2.28 -5.79
N ASP A 144 -5.66 1.34 -5.73
CA ASP A 144 -4.38 1.54 -5.05
C ASP A 144 -3.47 2.57 -5.75
N ILE A 145 -3.41 2.55 -7.10
CA ILE A 145 -2.68 3.55 -7.88
C ILE A 145 -3.14 4.96 -7.48
N VAL A 146 -4.46 5.18 -7.50
CA VAL A 146 -5.04 6.49 -7.21
C VAL A 146 -4.94 6.85 -5.73
N ALA A 147 -5.12 5.87 -4.83
CA ALA A 147 -4.96 6.06 -3.39
C ALA A 147 -3.54 6.53 -3.01
N ARG A 148 -2.50 5.99 -3.67
CA ARG A 148 -1.11 6.44 -3.49
C ARG A 148 -0.90 7.85 -3.98
N ALA A 149 -1.40 8.16 -5.18
CA ALA A 149 -1.29 9.50 -5.72
C ALA A 149 -1.89 10.54 -4.77
N ARG A 150 -3.07 10.25 -4.22
CA ARG A 150 -3.68 11.08 -3.18
C ARG A 150 -2.79 11.20 -1.93
N ALA A 151 -2.29 10.08 -1.40
CA ALA A 151 -1.49 10.07 -0.18
C ALA A 151 -0.19 10.88 -0.32
N GLU A 152 0.39 10.91 -1.52
CA GLU A 152 1.55 11.73 -1.89
C GLU A 152 1.20 13.21 -2.13
N GLY A 153 -0.06 13.62 -1.92
CA GLY A 153 -0.52 14.99 -2.14
C GLY A 153 -0.73 15.36 -3.61
N ARG A 154 -0.73 14.38 -4.52
CA ARG A 154 -0.95 14.63 -5.95
C ARG A 154 -2.43 14.91 -6.24
N PRO A 155 -2.75 15.87 -7.11
CA PRO A 155 -4.13 16.22 -7.46
C PRO A 155 -4.81 15.11 -8.26
N GLU A 156 -6.14 15.10 -8.27
CA GLU A 156 -6.96 14.11 -8.98
C GLU A 156 -6.55 13.90 -10.44
N GLU A 157 -6.19 14.99 -11.14
CA GLU A 157 -5.82 14.92 -12.55
C GLU A 157 -4.54 14.13 -12.80
N GLN A 158 -3.54 14.29 -11.93
CA GLN A 158 -2.32 13.49 -12.00
C GLN A 158 -2.60 12.02 -11.67
N ALA A 159 -3.52 11.76 -10.74
CA ALA A 159 -3.92 10.40 -10.38
C ALA A 159 -4.71 9.71 -11.51
N ARG A 160 -5.60 10.43 -12.22
CA ARG A 160 -6.27 9.96 -13.45
C ARG A 160 -5.25 9.54 -14.50
N GLN A 161 -4.29 10.44 -14.78
CA GLN A 161 -3.30 10.20 -15.81
C GLN A 161 -2.39 9.01 -15.48
N GLU A 162 -1.99 8.86 -14.21
CA GLU A 162 -1.23 7.70 -13.78
C GLU A 162 -2.03 6.40 -13.93
N LEU A 163 -3.31 6.40 -13.54
CA LEU A 163 -4.18 5.24 -13.70
C LEU A 163 -4.32 4.84 -15.17
N ARG A 164 -4.57 5.78 -16.08
CA ARG A 164 -4.63 5.51 -17.53
C ARG A 164 -3.32 4.97 -18.08
N THR A 165 -2.19 5.46 -17.57
CA THR A 165 -0.86 5.00 -18.00
C THR A 165 -0.61 3.54 -17.58
N HIS A 166 -0.97 3.17 -16.35
CA HIS A 166 -0.77 1.80 -15.84
C HIS A 166 -1.87 0.82 -16.28
N ARG A 167 -3.04 1.34 -16.65
CA ARG A 167 -4.22 0.57 -17.08
C ARG A 167 -4.82 1.19 -18.34
N PRO A 168 -4.16 1.08 -19.51
CA PRO A 168 -4.67 1.68 -20.75
C PRO A 168 -5.98 1.04 -21.24
N ASP A 169 -6.32 -0.14 -20.71
CA ASP A 169 -7.54 -0.90 -20.99
C ASP A 169 -8.77 -0.45 -20.16
N ILE A 170 -8.56 0.40 -19.14
CA ILE A 170 -9.64 0.79 -18.23
C ILE A 170 -10.58 1.81 -18.88
N LYS A 171 -11.89 1.61 -18.73
CA LYS A 171 -12.90 2.54 -19.25
C LYS A 171 -12.88 3.87 -18.49
N ASP A 172 -13.11 4.99 -19.16
CA ASP A 172 -13.12 6.32 -18.53
C ASP A 172 -14.13 6.43 -17.37
N GLU A 173 -15.32 5.86 -17.51
CA GLU A 173 -16.31 5.80 -16.43
C GLU A 173 -15.78 5.09 -15.17
N THR A 174 -14.94 4.07 -15.37
CA THR A 174 -14.29 3.34 -14.28
C THR A 174 -13.16 4.18 -13.68
N VAL A 175 -12.38 4.90 -14.49
CA VAL A 175 -11.37 5.87 -14.00
C VAL A 175 -12.03 6.89 -13.07
N GLU A 176 -13.09 7.54 -13.52
CA GLU A 176 -13.77 8.58 -12.73
C GLU A 176 -14.37 7.99 -11.45
N SER A 177 -14.96 6.80 -11.52
CA SER A 177 -15.49 6.12 -10.33
C SER A 177 -14.40 5.80 -9.31
N VAL A 178 -13.25 5.30 -9.76
CA VAL A 178 -12.10 4.99 -8.91
C VAL A 178 -11.50 6.26 -8.30
N VAL A 179 -11.34 7.32 -9.09
CA VAL A 179 -10.80 8.61 -8.63
C VAL A 179 -11.70 9.27 -7.62
N LYS A 180 -13.00 9.36 -7.92
CA LYS A 180 -13.98 9.87 -6.97
C LYS A 180 -13.98 9.08 -5.67
N LEU A 181 -13.94 7.75 -5.75
CA LEU A 181 -13.89 6.90 -4.55
C LEU A 181 -12.65 7.22 -3.71
N ALA A 182 -11.47 7.29 -4.34
CA ALA A 182 -10.21 7.54 -3.67
C ALA A 182 -10.11 8.95 -3.05
N PHE A 183 -10.64 9.97 -3.73
CA PHE A 183 -10.55 11.38 -3.34
C PHE A 183 -11.74 11.91 -2.53
N SER A 184 -12.80 11.12 -2.34
CA SER A 184 -14.00 11.52 -1.57
C SER A 184 -13.76 11.92 -0.11
N GLY A 185 -12.52 11.88 0.40
CA GLY A 185 -12.12 12.38 1.71
C GLY A 185 -12.63 11.57 2.90
N LYS A 186 -13.71 10.80 2.73
CA LYS A 186 -14.32 9.98 3.79
C LYS A 186 -13.38 8.90 4.30
N THR A 187 -12.44 8.45 3.48
CA THR A 187 -11.79 7.17 3.74
C THR A 187 -10.44 6.96 3.02
N ILE A 188 -9.59 7.97 2.83
CA ILE A 188 -8.13 7.72 2.53
C ILE A 188 -7.23 8.69 3.29
N ASN A 189 -7.32 8.66 4.62
CA ASN A 189 -6.16 8.95 5.47
C ASN A 189 -5.37 7.64 5.63
N GLU A 190 -4.09 7.70 5.98
CA GLU A 190 -3.35 6.54 6.50
C GLU A 190 -4.16 5.92 7.66
N GLY A 191 -4.74 4.73 7.46
CA GLY A 191 -5.66 4.10 8.43
C GLY A 191 -7.11 3.91 7.97
N SER A 192 -7.44 4.33 6.75
CA SER A 192 -8.82 4.42 6.28
C SER A 192 -9.52 3.15 5.75
N GLY A 193 -8.84 2.01 5.67
CA GLY A 193 -9.49 0.74 5.37
C GLY A 193 -10.09 0.56 3.97
N VAL A 194 -10.05 1.54 3.05
CA VAL A 194 -10.78 1.45 1.75
C VAL A 194 -10.35 0.27 0.90
N ILE A 195 -9.05 -0.01 0.84
CA ILE A 195 -8.56 -1.15 0.07
C ILE A 195 -9.02 -2.45 0.73
N GLU A 196 -9.01 -2.49 2.05
CA GLU A 196 -9.47 -3.62 2.85
C GLU A 196 -10.98 -3.86 2.69
N ASP A 197 -11.77 -2.79 2.68
CA ASP A 197 -13.22 -2.83 2.53
C ASP A 197 -13.60 -3.20 1.08
N ALA A 198 -12.94 -2.61 0.08
CA ALA A 198 -13.11 -2.97 -1.32
C ALA A 198 -12.69 -4.42 -1.60
N PHE A 199 -11.61 -4.88 -0.97
CA PHE A 199 -11.21 -6.28 -1.05
C PHE A 199 -12.26 -7.19 -0.40
N SER A 200 -12.77 -6.83 0.79
CA SER A 200 -13.78 -7.61 1.51
C SER A 200 -15.08 -7.73 0.70
N GLU A 201 -15.50 -6.65 0.06
CA GLU A 201 -16.68 -6.63 -0.82
C GLU A 201 -16.46 -7.50 -2.07
N CYS A 202 -15.33 -7.34 -2.74
CA CYS A 202 -14.96 -8.18 -3.87
C CYS A 202 -14.96 -9.67 -3.49
N PHE A 203 -14.34 -9.99 -2.36
CA PHE A 203 -14.15 -11.36 -1.91
C PHE A 203 -15.48 -12.01 -1.51
N SER A 204 -16.36 -11.26 -0.84
CA SER A 204 -17.71 -11.73 -0.49
C SER A 204 -18.55 -12.04 -1.72
N ARG A 205 -18.50 -11.18 -2.75
CA ARG A 205 -19.18 -11.42 -4.04
C ARG A 205 -18.59 -12.59 -4.82
N ALA A 206 -17.28 -12.81 -4.71
CA ALA A 206 -16.61 -13.94 -5.34
C ALA A 206 -16.90 -15.27 -4.63
N GLY A 207 -17.19 -15.24 -3.32
CA GLY A 207 -17.55 -16.40 -2.51
C GLY A 207 -19.05 -16.77 -2.53
N GLY A 208 -19.92 -15.85 -2.96
CA GLY A 208 -21.37 -16.07 -3.08
C GLY A 208 -21.83 -16.66 -4.42
N ARG A 209 -20.92 -17.25 -5.21
CA ARG A 209 -21.23 -17.96 -6.46
C ARG A 209 -20.98 -19.45 -6.30
#